data_AF-A0A9X9AKE7-F1
#
_entry.id   AF-A0A9X9AKE7-F1
#
_cell.length_a   1.000
_cell.length_b   1.000
_cell.length_c   1.000
_cell.angle_alpha   90.00
_cell.angle_beta   90.00
_cell.angle_gamma   90.00
#
_symmetry.space_group_name_H-M   'P 1'
#
loop_
_entity.id
_entity.type
_entity.pdbx_description
1 polymer ?
#
loop_
_entity_poly.entity_id
_entity_poly.type
_entity_poly.pdbx_seq_one_letter_code
_entity_poly.pdbx_strand_id
1 'polypeptide(L)'
;QKDEDMICIYVAIGQKESTVRNVVETLRKHGALEYTIVVTASASQPAPLLYLAPYAGVTMGEEFMYNGKHVLVVYDDLSKQAAAYRELSLLLRRPPGREAYPGDVFYLHSRLLERAAKLSDAKGGGSLTALPFIETQAGDVSAYIPTNVISITDGQIFLQSDLFFSGVRPAIDAGTSVSRVGGSAQIKAMSKVSGTLRLDLASYRELEAFAQFGSDLDKATQAKLNRGARTVEVLKQGLHKPLRVEKQVIILYALTRGFLDDIPVVDITRFEEEFHAWLDSNATDLLEEIRTTKKLADDDKFAAAINGFKKVFVASE
;
A
#
# COMPACT_ATOMS: atom_id res chain seq x y z
N GLN A 1 -7.57 6.01 7.93
CA GLN A 1 -8.94 6.32 7.45
C GLN A 1 -9.83 6.65 8.63
N LYS A 2 -9.83 5.79 9.67
CA LYS A 2 -10.23 6.22 11.01
C LYS A 2 -9.49 7.52 11.33
N ASP A 3 -10.23 8.57 11.68
CA ASP A 3 -9.77 9.94 11.95
C ASP A 3 -9.39 10.83 10.74
N GLU A 4 -9.65 10.40 9.50
CA GLU A 4 -9.24 11.11 8.26
C GLU A 4 -10.42 11.65 7.41
N ASP A 5 -11.65 11.69 7.95
CA ASP A 5 -12.90 12.07 7.24
C ASP A 5 -13.01 11.44 5.83
N MET A 6 -12.74 10.14 5.76
CA MET A 6 -12.69 9.38 4.51
C MET A 6 -13.82 8.35 4.49
N ILE A 7 -14.62 8.34 3.43
CA ILE A 7 -15.62 7.31 3.19
C ILE A 7 -14.95 6.16 2.43
N CYS A 8 -15.13 4.94 2.89
CA CYS A 8 -14.56 3.76 2.25
C CYS A 8 -15.64 2.93 1.57
N ILE A 9 -15.31 2.35 0.42
CA ILE A 9 -16.17 1.42 -0.31
C ILE A 9 -15.31 0.20 -0.65
N TYR A 10 -15.67 -0.97 -0.12
CA TYR A 10 -15.03 -2.23 -0.46
C TYR A 10 -15.95 -3.04 -1.37
N VAL A 11 -15.53 -3.22 -2.62
CA VAL A 11 -16.29 -3.94 -3.65
C VAL A 11 -15.71 -5.34 -3.81
N ALA A 12 -16.39 -6.34 -3.28
CA ALA A 12 -16.03 -7.75 -3.40
C ALA A 12 -16.70 -8.38 -4.64
N ILE A 13 -15.89 -8.82 -5.59
CA ILE A 13 -16.30 -9.28 -6.93
C ILE A 13 -15.87 -10.73 -7.09
N GLY A 14 -16.84 -11.64 -7.23
CA GLY A 14 -16.58 -13.07 -7.36
C GLY A 14 -15.91 -13.70 -6.13
N GLN A 15 -15.89 -13.00 -4.98
CA GLN A 15 -15.35 -13.53 -3.75
C GLN A 15 -16.32 -14.51 -3.09
N LYS A 16 -15.79 -15.42 -2.26
CA LYS A 16 -16.62 -16.33 -1.45
C LYS A 16 -17.29 -15.54 -0.32
N GLU A 17 -18.59 -15.73 -0.13
CA GLU A 17 -19.37 -15.05 0.92
C GLU A 17 -18.76 -15.21 2.33
N SER A 18 -18.21 -16.38 2.66
CA SER A 18 -17.54 -16.58 3.95
C SER A 18 -16.29 -15.70 4.12
N THR A 19 -15.55 -15.46 3.04
CA THR A 19 -14.37 -14.60 3.04
C THR A 19 -14.78 -13.14 3.20
N VAL A 20 -15.80 -12.69 2.45
CA VAL A 20 -16.37 -11.35 2.57
C VAL A 20 -16.89 -11.12 3.99
N ARG A 21 -17.59 -12.10 4.58
CA ARG A 21 -18.04 -12.03 5.97
C ARG A 21 -16.88 -11.84 6.94
N ASN A 22 -15.78 -12.58 6.80
CA ASN A 22 -14.61 -12.42 7.66
C ASN A 22 -13.99 -11.01 7.56
N VAL A 23 -13.96 -10.44 6.34
CA VAL A 23 -13.53 -9.05 6.13
C VAL A 23 -14.49 -8.09 6.86
N VAL A 24 -15.80 -8.25 6.70
CA VAL A 24 -16.82 -7.43 7.37
C VAL A 24 -16.71 -7.51 8.90
N GLU A 25 -16.50 -8.70 9.47
CA GLU A 25 -16.29 -8.87 10.91
C GLU A 25 -15.01 -8.17 11.39
N THR A 26 -13.95 -8.22 10.58
CA THR A 26 -12.69 -7.54 10.89
C THR A 26 -12.88 -6.02 10.86
N LEU A 27 -13.54 -5.49 9.82
CA LEU A 27 -13.89 -4.08 9.73
C LEU A 27 -14.75 -3.65 10.93
N ARG A 28 -15.74 -4.45 11.33
CA ARG A 28 -16.58 -4.19 12.51
C ARG A 28 -15.74 -4.17 13.79
N LYS A 29 -14.88 -5.17 14.01
CA LYS A 29 -14.02 -5.27 15.20
C LYS A 29 -13.11 -4.04 15.38
N HIS A 30 -12.63 -3.47 14.27
CA HIS A 30 -11.77 -2.27 14.30
C HIS A 30 -12.55 -0.95 14.23
N GLY A 31 -13.89 -0.98 14.18
CA GLY A 31 -14.75 0.19 14.06
C GLY A 31 -14.73 0.86 12.68
N ALA A 32 -14.23 0.16 11.65
CA ALA A 32 -14.15 0.68 10.29
C ALA A 32 -15.49 0.65 9.53
N LEU A 33 -16.45 -0.15 10.01
CA LEU A 33 -17.76 -0.29 9.36
C LEU A 33 -18.62 0.98 9.45
N GLU A 34 -18.32 1.89 10.39
CA GLU A 34 -19.04 3.16 10.56
C GLU A 34 -18.91 4.10 9.35
N TYR A 35 -17.80 3.97 8.61
CA TYR A 35 -17.49 4.78 7.43
C TYR A 35 -17.23 3.93 6.18
N THR A 36 -17.53 2.63 6.21
CA THR A 36 -17.29 1.71 5.08
C THR A 36 -18.57 1.09 4.55
N ILE A 37 -18.80 1.25 3.24
CA ILE A 37 -19.82 0.52 2.49
C ILE A 37 -19.20 -0.74 1.91
N VAL A 38 -19.87 -1.88 2.05
CA VAL A 38 -19.44 -3.14 1.42
C VAL A 38 -20.41 -3.51 0.31
N VAL A 39 -19.92 -3.53 -0.93
CA VAL A 39 -20.67 -3.99 -2.10
C VAL A 39 -20.21 -5.41 -2.41
N THR A 40 -21.11 -6.38 -2.37
CA THR A 40 -20.79 -7.79 -2.64
C THR A 40 -21.52 -8.31 -3.88
N ALA A 41 -20.76 -8.95 -4.76
CA ALA A 41 -21.28 -9.80 -5.82
C ALA A 41 -20.48 -11.11 -5.80
N SER A 42 -20.92 -12.07 -4.97
CA SER A 42 -20.19 -13.33 -4.75
C SER A 42 -20.14 -14.22 -5.98
N ALA A 43 -19.23 -15.20 -5.99
CA ALA A 43 -19.10 -16.18 -7.08
C ALA A 43 -20.38 -16.96 -7.43
N SER A 44 -21.34 -17.11 -6.51
CA SER A 44 -22.62 -17.79 -6.80
C SER A 44 -23.67 -16.90 -7.49
N GLN A 45 -23.39 -15.60 -7.60
CA GLN A 45 -24.27 -14.65 -8.28
C GLN A 45 -24.04 -14.70 -9.79
N PRO A 46 -25.04 -14.35 -10.62
CA PRO A 46 -24.89 -14.38 -12.06
C PRO A 46 -23.87 -13.35 -12.55
N ALA A 47 -23.16 -13.66 -13.64
CA ALA A 47 -22.08 -12.84 -14.21
C ALA A 47 -22.42 -11.35 -14.39
N PRO A 48 -23.65 -10.92 -14.78
CA PRO A 48 -24.02 -9.51 -14.83
C PRO A 48 -23.83 -8.76 -13.50
N LEU A 49 -24.05 -9.40 -12.34
CA LEU A 49 -23.86 -8.75 -11.04
C LEU A 49 -22.38 -8.54 -10.73
N LEU A 50 -21.53 -9.53 -11.04
CA LEU A 50 -20.07 -9.39 -10.88
C LEU A 50 -19.52 -8.30 -11.80
N TYR A 51 -20.03 -8.23 -13.04
CA TYR A 51 -19.69 -7.18 -14.01
C TYR A 51 -20.09 -5.79 -13.51
N LEU A 52 -21.28 -5.63 -12.92
CA LEU A 52 -21.83 -4.34 -12.50
C LEU A 52 -21.41 -3.89 -11.09
N ALA A 53 -20.97 -4.79 -10.21
CA ALA A 53 -20.61 -4.44 -8.83
C ALA A 53 -19.58 -3.30 -8.73
N PRO A 54 -18.50 -3.25 -9.55
CA PRO A 54 -17.58 -2.11 -9.54
C PRO A 54 -18.23 -0.81 -9.97
N TYR A 55 -19.11 -0.86 -10.97
CA TYR A 55 -19.86 0.31 -11.42
C TYR A 55 -20.83 0.83 -10.36
N ALA A 56 -21.46 -0.06 -9.58
CA ALA A 56 -22.28 0.32 -8.44
C ALA A 56 -21.42 0.98 -7.35
N GLY A 57 -20.28 0.38 -7.00
CA GLY A 57 -19.37 0.91 -5.98
C GLY A 57 -18.83 2.31 -6.32
N VAL A 58 -18.37 2.53 -7.56
CA VAL A 58 -17.90 3.86 -7.97
C VAL A 58 -19.05 4.87 -8.04
N THR A 59 -20.26 4.47 -8.41
CA THR A 59 -21.43 5.38 -8.44
C THR A 59 -21.81 5.83 -7.03
N MET A 60 -21.78 4.91 -6.05
CA MET A 60 -21.94 5.27 -4.63
C MET A 60 -20.83 6.23 -4.18
N GLY A 61 -19.59 6.01 -4.62
CA GLY A 61 -18.47 6.90 -4.29
C GLY A 61 -18.58 8.28 -4.94
N GLU A 62 -19.04 8.35 -6.18
CA GLU A 62 -19.22 9.60 -6.91
C GLU A 62 -20.23 10.53 -6.22
N GLU A 63 -21.31 9.99 -5.67
CA GLU A 63 -22.28 10.77 -4.88
C GLU A 63 -21.57 11.55 -3.77
N PHE A 64 -20.70 10.89 -3.00
CA PHE A 64 -19.93 11.55 -1.95
C PHE A 64 -18.86 12.49 -2.52
N MET A 65 -18.17 12.10 -3.59
CA MET A 65 -17.14 12.90 -4.24
C MET A 65 -17.70 14.24 -4.76
N TYR A 66 -18.86 14.23 -5.42
CA TYR A 66 -19.51 15.44 -5.92
C TYR A 66 -20.08 16.31 -4.79
N ASN A 67 -20.36 15.72 -3.63
CA ASN A 67 -20.71 16.43 -2.40
C ASN A 67 -19.48 16.94 -1.62
N GLY A 68 -18.30 16.96 -2.24
CA GLY A 68 -17.06 17.52 -1.66
C GLY A 68 -16.35 16.61 -0.67
N LYS A 69 -16.78 15.35 -0.53
CA LYS A 69 -16.16 14.37 0.37
C LYS A 69 -14.98 13.66 -0.29
N HIS A 70 -14.15 13.03 0.55
CA HIS A 70 -13.05 12.18 0.12
C HIS A 70 -13.45 10.71 0.28
N VAL A 71 -13.25 9.94 -0.79
CA VAL A 71 -13.69 8.56 -0.91
C VAL A 71 -12.53 7.67 -1.32
N LEU A 72 -12.46 6.48 -0.72
CA LEU A 72 -11.58 5.39 -1.11
C LEU A 72 -12.43 4.21 -1.59
N VAL A 73 -12.23 3.75 -2.83
CA VAL A 73 -12.89 2.57 -3.38
C VAL A 73 -11.87 1.47 -3.64
N VAL A 74 -12.06 0.31 -3.03
CA VAL A 74 -11.23 -0.89 -3.22
C VAL A 74 -12.01 -1.90 -4.06
N TYR A 75 -11.41 -2.43 -5.12
CA TYR A 75 -12.03 -3.43 -5.99
C TYR A 75 -11.31 -4.77 -5.86
N ASP A 76 -12.00 -5.79 -5.33
CA ASP A 76 -11.45 -7.10 -4.98
C ASP A 76 -12.27 -8.23 -5.64
N ASP A 77 -12.00 -8.63 -6.88
CA ASP A 77 -10.94 -8.11 -7.76
C ASP A 77 -11.41 -7.90 -9.21
N LEU A 78 -10.68 -7.06 -9.94
CA LEU A 78 -11.05 -6.68 -11.31
C LEU A 78 -10.74 -7.78 -12.34
N SER A 79 -9.85 -8.73 -12.03
CA SER A 79 -9.65 -9.92 -12.87
C SER A 79 -10.91 -10.79 -12.92
N LYS A 80 -11.62 -10.94 -11.80
CA LYS A 80 -12.91 -11.64 -11.71
C LYS A 80 -14.03 -10.86 -12.40
N GLN A 81 -13.99 -9.52 -12.38
CA GLN A 81 -14.89 -8.68 -13.20
C GLN A 81 -14.66 -8.96 -14.70
N ALA A 82 -13.40 -8.98 -15.16
CA ALA A 82 -13.06 -9.25 -16.55
C ALA A 82 -13.54 -10.65 -16.98
N ALA A 83 -13.35 -11.66 -16.14
CA ALA A 83 -13.82 -13.03 -16.39
C ALA A 83 -15.35 -13.10 -16.56
N ALA A 84 -16.10 -12.41 -15.69
CA ALA A 84 -17.56 -12.32 -15.80
C ALA A 84 -18.00 -11.58 -17.09
N TYR A 85 -17.29 -10.51 -17.47
CA TYR A 85 -17.58 -9.80 -18.72
C TYR A 85 -17.27 -10.64 -19.97
N ARG A 86 -16.21 -11.46 -19.90
CA ARG A 86 -15.87 -12.43 -20.94
C ARG A 86 -16.97 -13.48 -21.10
N GLU A 87 -17.44 -14.07 -20.00
CA GLU A 87 -18.54 -15.04 -20.01
C GLU A 87 -19.79 -14.44 -20.70
N LEU A 88 -20.21 -13.25 -20.26
CA LEU A 88 -21.36 -12.55 -20.84
C LEU A 88 -21.18 -12.31 -22.34
N SER A 89 -19.99 -11.85 -22.76
CA SER A 89 -19.71 -11.53 -24.15
C SER A 89 -19.73 -12.77 -25.05
N LEU A 90 -19.20 -13.89 -24.58
CA LEU A 90 -19.20 -15.17 -25.30
C LEU A 90 -20.62 -15.73 -25.44
N LEU A 91 -21.43 -15.67 -24.36
CA LEU A 91 -22.83 -16.10 -24.39
C LEU A 91 -23.68 -15.25 -25.34
N LEU A 92 -23.38 -13.95 -25.44
CA LEU A 92 -23.97 -13.03 -26.40
C LEU A 92 -23.40 -13.16 -27.83
N ARG A 93 -22.52 -14.15 -28.07
CA ARG A 93 -21.89 -14.42 -29.38
C ARG A 93 -21.11 -13.23 -29.94
N ARG A 94 -20.52 -12.41 -29.08
CA ARG A 94 -19.57 -11.38 -29.51
C ARG A 94 -18.24 -12.03 -29.91
N PRO A 95 -17.53 -11.48 -30.92
CA PRO A 95 -16.26 -12.03 -31.36
C PRO A 95 -15.20 -11.92 -30.23
N PRO A 96 -14.50 -13.01 -29.87
CA PRO A 96 -13.44 -12.98 -28.87
C PRO A 96 -12.09 -12.55 -29.45
N GLY A 97 -11.20 -12.07 -28.59
CA GLY A 97 -9.81 -11.74 -28.86
C GLY A 97 -8.82 -12.56 -28.03
N ARG A 98 -7.73 -11.93 -27.57
CA ARG A 98 -6.69 -12.57 -26.74
C ARG A 98 -7.28 -13.13 -25.45
N GLU A 99 -6.91 -14.36 -25.11
CA GLU A 99 -7.43 -15.09 -23.93
C GLU A 99 -8.98 -15.17 -23.88
N ALA A 100 -9.61 -15.12 -25.06
CA ALA A 100 -11.05 -15.10 -25.28
C ALA A 100 -11.81 -13.88 -24.73
N TYR A 101 -11.12 -12.83 -24.26
CA TYR A 101 -11.77 -11.58 -23.86
C TYR A 101 -12.31 -10.81 -25.07
N PRO A 102 -13.41 -10.05 -24.93
CA PRO A 102 -13.89 -9.18 -26.00
C PRO A 102 -12.93 -8.00 -26.23
N GLY A 103 -12.94 -7.42 -27.43
CA GLY A 103 -12.03 -6.33 -27.79
C GLY A 103 -12.17 -5.05 -26.96
N ASP A 104 -13.29 -4.86 -26.28
CA ASP A 104 -13.60 -3.71 -25.42
C ASP A 104 -13.30 -3.95 -23.93
N VAL A 105 -12.62 -5.05 -23.55
CA VAL A 105 -12.24 -5.30 -22.15
C VAL A 105 -11.27 -4.25 -21.60
N PHE A 106 -10.48 -3.60 -22.44
CA PHE A 106 -9.70 -2.44 -22.02
C PHE A 106 -10.61 -1.26 -21.64
N TYR A 107 -11.59 -0.97 -22.51
CA TYR A 107 -12.56 0.10 -22.29
C TYR A 107 -13.44 -0.14 -21.05
N LEU A 108 -13.75 -1.40 -20.74
CA LEU A 108 -14.41 -1.80 -19.50
C LEU A 108 -13.73 -1.19 -18.27
N HIS A 109 -12.43 -1.45 -18.11
CA HIS A 109 -11.67 -1.01 -16.95
C HIS A 109 -11.26 0.46 -17.02
N SER A 110 -10.93 1.00 -18.20
CA SER A 110 -10.60 2.43 -18.31
C SER A 110 -11.81 3.30 -17.99
N ARG A 111 -13.00 2.99 -18.54
CA ARG A 111 -14.24 3.69 -18.20
C ARG A 111 -14.59 3.61 -16.71
N LEU A 112 -14.20 2.52 -16.04
CA LEU A 112 -14.40 2.37 -14.60
C LEU A 112 -13.40 3.22 -13.81
N LEU A 113 -12.11 3.09 -14.09
CA LEU A 113 -11.03 3.68 -13.29
C LEU A 113 -10.86 5.19 -13.53
N GLU A 114 -11.14 5.68 -14.73
CA GLU A 114 -11.11 7.13 -15.05
C GLU A 114 -12.22 7.93 -14.34
N ARG A 115 -13.18 7.25 -13.69
CA ARG A 115 -14.17 7.89 -12.80
C ARG A 115 -13.57 8.25 -11.43
N ALA A 116 -12.43 7.66 -11.06
CA ALA A 116 -11.70 7.97 -9.85
C ALA A 116 -10.80 9.20 -10.08
N ALA A 117 -11.19 10.35 -9.55
CA ALA A 117 -10.48 11.60 -9.75
C ALA A 117 -10.48 12.48 -8.49
N LYS A 118 -9.59 13.48 -8.47
CA LYS A 118 -9.74 14.64 -7.58
C LYS A 118 -10.38 15.78 -8.36
N LEU A 119 -11.55 16.22 -7.91
CA LEU A 119 -12.28 17.33 -8.52
C LEU A 119 -11.57 18.66 -8.23
N SER A 120 -11.77 19.62 -9.13
CA SER A 120 -11.34 21.00 -8.91
C SER A 120 -12.16 21.67 -7.81
N ASP A 121 -11.64 22.77 -7.26
CA ASP A 121 -12.34 23.55 -6.23
C ASP A 121 -13.71 24.05 -6.73
N ALA A 122 -13.80 24.42 -8.02
CA ALA A 122 -15.06 24.82 -8.67
C ALA A 122 -16.12 23.70 -8.73
N LYS A 123 -15.70 22.43 -8.62
CA LYS A 123 -16.58 21.25 -8.56
C LYS A 123 -16.70 20.68 -7.14
N GLY A 124 -16.33 21.46 -6.12
CA GLY A 124 -16.45 21.09 -4.71
C GLY A 124 -15.21 20.43 -4.08
N GLY A 125 -14.13 20.21 -4.85
CA GLY A 125 -12.83 19.77 -4.32
C GLY A 125 -12.75 18.32 -3.80
N GLY A 126 -13.86 17.57 -3.86
CA GLY A 126 -13.93 16.17 -3.43
C GLY A 126 -13.02 15.25 -4.25
N SER A 127 -12.78 14.05 -3.75
CA SER A 127 -11.92 13.08 -4.44
C SER A 127 -12.38 11.65 -4.28
N LEU A 128 -12.13 10.82 -5.29
CA LEU A 128 -12.30 9.38 -5.26
C LEU A 128 -10.98 8.72 -5.62
N THR A 129 -10.37 8.04 -4.65
CA THR A 129 -9.17 7.23 -4.84
C THR A 129 -9.57 5.78 -5.11
N ALA A 130 -9.06 5.19 -6.19
CA ALA A 130 -9.29 3.79 -6.53
C ALA A 130 -8.09 2.90 -6.16
N LEU A 131 -8.36 1.76 -5.53
CA LEU A 131 -7.39 0.69 -5.30
C LEU A 131 -7.88 -0.61 -5.95
N PRO A 132 -7.59 -0.82 -7.24
CA PRO A 132 -7.96 -2.04 -7.94
C PRO A 132 -7.00 -3.19 -7.61
N PHE A 133 -7.55 -4.36 -7.27
CA PHE A 133 -6.78 -5.60 -7.21
C PHE A 133 -6.87 -6.36 -8.52
N ILE A 134 -5.75 -6.96 -8.90
CA ILE A 134 -5.62 -7.86 -10.05
C ILE A 134 -4.86 -9.09 -9.56
N GLU A 135 -5.49 -10.25 -9.71
CA GLU A 135 -4.85 -11.53 -9.45
C GLU A 135 -3.99 -11.90 -10.66
N THR A 136 -2.68 -12.09 -10.45
CA THR A 136 -1.77 -12.61 -11.48
C THR A 136 -1.64 -14.13 -11.33
N GLN A 137 -1.52 -14.83 -12.45
CA GLN A 137 -1.31 -16.28 -12.43
C GLN A 137 0.19 -16.55 -12.35
N ALA A 138 0.64 -17.17 -11.25
CA ALA A 138 2.06 -17.45 -11.00
C ALA A 138 2.99 -16.21 -11.15
N GLY A 139 2.48 -15.01 -10.85
CA GLY A 139 3.26 -13.77 -10.98
C GLY A 139 3.38 -13.25 -12.42
N ASP A 140 2.68 -13.82 -13.40
CA ASP A 140 2.73 -13.34 -14.78
C ASP A 140 2.00 -12.00 -14.95
N VAL A 141 2.79 -10.93 -15.02
CA VAL A 141 2.33 -9.56 -15.27
C VAL A 141 2.13 -9.26 -16.76
N SER A 142 2.58 -10.14 -17.65
CA SER A 142 2.47 -10.00 -19.11
C SER A 142 1.16 -10.56 -19.67
N ALA A 143 0.36 -11.20 -18.81
CA ALA A 143 -1.00 -11.61 -19.11
C ALA A 143 -1.87 -10.41 -19.52
N TYR A 144 -2.92 -10.69 -20.29
CA TYR A 144 -3.65 -9.63 -20.99
C TYR A 144 -4.33 -8.62 -20.04
N ILE A 145 -5.00 -9.10 -18.98
CA ILE A 145 -5.70 -8.23 -18.02
C ILE A 145 -4.73 -7.42 -17.14
N PRO A 146 -3.69 -8.00 -16.52
CA PRO A 146 -2.69 -7.22 -15.79
C PRO A 146 -2.06 -6.11 -16.65
N THR A 147 -1.66 -6.43 -17.89
CA THR A 147 -1.06 -5.44 -18.80
C THR A 147 -2.01 -4.26 -19.07
N ASN A 148 -3.29 -4.55 -19.33
CA ASN A 148 -4.30 -3.51 -19.55
C ASN A 148 -4.43 -2.60 -18.32
N VAL A 149 -4.59 -3.17 -17.13
CA VAL A 149 -4.85 -2.38 -15.92
C VAL A 149 -3.62 -1.59 -15.48
N ILE A 150 -2.41 -2.14 -15.62
CA ILE A 150 -1.14 -1.40 -15.38
C ILE A 150 -1.04 -0.17 -16.28
N SER A 151 -1.50 -0.26 -17.53
CA SER A 151 -1.47 0.90 -18.43
C SER A 151 -2.49 1.98 -18.06
N ILE A 152 -3.56 1.63 -17.35
CA ILE A 152 -4.63 2.57 -16.93
C ILE A 152 -4.28 3.24 -15.59
N THR A 153 -3.81 2.49 -14.60
CA THR A 153 -3.60 3.03 -13.25
C THR A 153 -2.40 3.97 -13.14
N ASP A 154 -2.46 4.95 -12.25
CA ASP A 154 -1.37 5.91 -11.96
C ASP A 154 -0.19 5.31 -11.16
N GLY A 155 0.00 4.00 -11.24
CA GLY A 155 0.97 3.25 -10.48
C GLY A 155 0.49 1.85 -10.19
N GLN A 156 1.36 1.06 -9.57
CA GLN A 156 1.10 -0.33 -9.23
C GLN A 156 1.92 -0.74 -8.01
N ILE A 157 1.35 -1.60 -7.19
CA ILE A 157 2.00 -2.23 -6.04
C ILE A 157 2.03 -3.73 -6.30
N PHE A 158 3.22 -4.28 -6.50
CA PHE A 158 3.41 -5.71 -6.70
C PHE A 158 3.63 -6.40 -5.35
N LEU A 159 2.84 -7.45 -5.11
CA LEU A 159 3.00 -8.35 -3.98
C LEU A 159 3.58 -9.68 -4.49
N GLN A 160 4.70 -10.11 -3.92
CA GLN A 160 5.38 -11.33 -4.35
C GLN A 160 5.34 -12.42 -3.27
N SER A 161 5.05 -13.65 -3.68
CA SER A 161 5.01 -14.81 -2.79
C SER A 161 6.36 -15.08 -2.13
N ASP A 162 7.47 -14.92 -2.85
CA ASP A 162 8.81 -15.20 -2.33
C ASP A 162 9.20 -14.25 -1.19
N LEU A 163 8.82 -12.96 -1.29
CA LEU A 163 8.96 -11.98 -0.21
C LEU A 163 8.09 -12.37 1.00
N PHE A 164 6.86 -12.82 0.75
CA PHE A 164 5.94 -13.24 1.81
C PHE A 164 6.45 -14.44 2.61
N PHE A 165 7.04 -15.44 1.93
CA PHE A 165 7.56 -16.66 2.54
C PHE A 165 8.95 -16.47 3.18
N SER A 166 9.75 -15.52 2.70
CA SER A 166 11.01 -15.09 3.35
C SER A 166 10.80 -14.21 4.60
N GLY A 167 9.55 -13.90 4.95
CA GLY A 167 9.20 -13.17 6.16
C GLY A 167 9.05 -11.65 5.98
N VAL A 168 9.13 -11.13 4.75
CA VAL A 168 8.84 -9.72 4.44
C VAL A 168 7.33 -9.55 4.27
N ARG A 169 6.68 -8.93 5.26
CA ARG A 169 5.24 -8.68 5.29
C ARG A 169 5.00 -7.25 5.74
N PRO A 170 4.34 -6.38 4.95
CA PRO A 170 3.74 -6.63 3.63
C PRO A 170 4.76 -6.99 2.55
N ALA A 171 4.39 -7.91 1.65
CA ALA A 171 5.29 -8.51 0.67
C ALA A 171 5.49 -7.65 -0.59
N ILE A 172 5.74 -6.35 -0.40
CA ILE A 172 5.83 -5.37 -1.48
C ILE A 172 7.19 -5.46 -2.17
N ASP A 173 7.19 -5.72 -3.47
CA ASP A 173 8.37 -5.53 -4.30
C ASP A 173 8.52 -4.05 -4.65
N ALA A 174 9.31 -3.34 -3.84
CA ALA A 174 9.57 -1.92 -4.00
C ALA A 174 10.36 -1.55 -5.28
N GLY A 175 11.02 -2.51 -5.92
CA GLY A 175 11.74 -2.30 -7.18
C GLY A 175 10.77 -2.14 -8.34
N THR A 176 9.89 -3.14 -8.49
CA THR A 176 8.90 -3.23 -9.58
C THR A 176 7.66 -2.36 -9.33
N SER A 177 7.34 -2.08 -8.07
CA SER A 177 6.25 -1.17 -7.70
C SER A 177 6.57 0.28 -8.08
N VAL A 178 5.58 0.99 -8.59
CA VAL A 178 5.73 2.37 -9.09
C VAL A 178 4.56 3.21 -8.64
N SER A 179 4.82 4.47 -8.31
CA SER A 179 3.81 5.53 -8.22
C SER A 179 4.12 6.60 -9.26
N ARG A 180 3.18 6.89 -10.17
CA ARG A 180 3.33 7.96 -11.18
C ARG A 180 3.05 9.34 -10.58
N VAL A 181 2.27 9.41 -9.50
CA VAL A 181 2.04 10.66 -8.74
C VAL A 181 3.29 11.06 -7.94
N GLY A 182 4.02 10.07 -7.40
CA GLY A 182 5.30 10.28 -6.72
C GLY A 182 5.18 11.12 -5.43
N GLY A 183 6.18 11.96 -5.19
CA GLY A 183 6.30 12.74 -3.95
C GLY A 183 5.18 13.75 -3.70
N SER A 184 4.39 14.11 -4.74
CA SER A 184 3.24 15.01 -4.59
C SER A 184 2.13 14.44 -3.71
N ALA A 185 2.07 13.11 -3.54
CA ALA A 185 1.13 12.44 -2.63
C ALA A 185 1.63 12.39 -1.17
N GLN A 186 2.85 12.84 -0.89
CA GLN A 186 3.47 12.76 0.42
C GLN A 186 3.43 14.12 1.15
N ILE A 187 3.34 14.09 2.48
CA ILE A 187 3.65 15.27 3.27
C ILE A 187 5.14 15.62 3.18
N LYS A 188 5.50 16.89 3.37
CA LYS A 188 6.89 17.36 3.24
C LYS A 188 7.85 16.62 4.17
N ALA A 189 7.40 16.25 5.37
CA ALA A 189 8.18 15.45 6.31
C ALA A 189 8.58 14.08 5.72
N MET A 190 7.60 13.33 5.19
CA MET A 190 7.79 12.02 4.58
C MET A 190 8.72 12.10 3.36
N SER A 191 8.47 13.04 2.45
CA SER A 191 9.27 13.20 1.24
C SER A 191 10.77 13.43 1.54
N LYS A 192 11.08 14.17 2.62
CA LYS A 192 12.48 14.39 3.04
C LYS A 192 13.16 13.13 3.54
N VAL A 193 12.45 12.27 4.29
CA VAL A 193 13.05 11.06 4.90
C VAL A 193 12.99 9.84 3.97
N SER A 194 12.04 9.76 3.05
CA SER A 194 11.90 8.62 2.14
C SER A 194 12.59 8.80 0.79
N GLY A 195 13.18 9.97 0.52
CA GLY A 195 13.69 10.35 -0.80
C GLY A 195 14.75 9.40 -1.37
N THR A 196 15.67 8.91 -0.52
CA THR A 196 16.72 7.95 -0.94
C THR A 196 16.31 6.50 -0.72
N LEU A 197 15.25 6.23 0.05
CA LEU A 197 14.88 4.89 0.52
C LEU A 197 14.74 3.88 -0.63
N ARG A 198 14.12 4.30 -1.74
CA ARG A 198 13.95 3.44 -2.93
C ARG A 198 15.30 3.08 -3.56
N LEU A 199 16.20 4.05 -3.67
CA LEU A 199 17.54 3.84 -4.23
C LEU A 199 18.37 2.96 -3.31
N ASP A 200 18.31 3.22 -2.01
CA ASP A 200 19.01 2.44 -0.99
C ASP A 200 18.56 0.96 -1.01
N LEU A 201 17.25 0.72 -1.13
CA LEU A 201 16.70 -0.63 -1.22
C LEU A 201 17.02 -1.32 -2.55
N ALA A 202 17.03 -0.59 -3.67
CA ALA A 202 17.44 -1.13 -4.96
C ALA A 202 18.93 -1.52 -4.97
N SER A 203 19.80 -0.65 -4.46
CA SER A 203 21.23 -0.94 -4.29
C SER A 203 21.46 -2.10 -3.31
N TYR A 204 20.66 -2.21 -2.24
CA TYR A 204 20.72 -3.35 -1.33
C TYR A 204 20.43 -4.67 -2.06
N ARG A 205 19.35 -4.74 -2.84
CA ARG A 205 18.97 -5.97 -3.56
C ARG A 205 20.01 -6.40 -4.59
N GLU A 206 20.60 -5.43 -5.29
CA GLU A 206 21.70 -5.71 -6.21
C GLU A 206 22.91 -6.30 -5.46
N LEU A 207 23.34 -5.65 -4.38
CA LEU A 207 24.47 -6.12 -3.58
C LEU A 207 24.20 -7.46 -2.87
N GLU A 208 22.98 -7.69 -2.41
CA GLU A 208 22.55 -8.94 -1.74
C GLU A 208 22.72 -10.14 -2.67
N ALA A 209 22.37 -9.98 -3.96
CA ALA A 209 22.58 -11.01 -4.97
C ALA A 209 24.08 -11.28 -5.21
N PHE A 210 24.92 -10.24 -5.27
CA PHE A 210 26.37 -10.40 -5.45
C PHE A 210 27.06 -11.01 -4.22
N ALA A 211 26.61 -10.66 -3.02
CA ALA A 211 27.16 -11.15 -1.76
C ALA A 211 26.99 -12.67 -1.59
N GLN A 212 26.03 -13.29 -2.27
CA GLN A 212 25.88 -14.76 -2.27
C GLN A 212 27.02 -15.48 -3.02
N PHE A 213 27.77 -14.78 -3.88
CA PHE A 213 28.81 -15.37 -4.73
C PHE A 213 30.24 -14.94 -4.37
N GLY A 214 30.42 -13.93 -3.51
CA GLY A 214 31.73 -13.38 -3.14
C GLY A 214 32.07 -13.61 -1.66
N SER A 215 33.32 -13.99 -1.37
CA SER A 215 33.77 -14.27 0.01
C SER A 215 34.32 -13.05 0.77
N ASP A 216 34.82 -12.04 0.06
CA ASP A 216 35.38 -10.82 0.67
C ASP A 216 34.70 -9.57 0.11
N LEU A 217 33.88 -8.94 0.95
CA LEU A 217 33.26 -7.65 0.65
C LEU A 217 34.05 -6.54 1.31
N ASP A 218 34.27 -5.44 0.59
CA ASP A 218 34.87 -4.25 1.18
C ASP A 218 33.95 -3.62 2.25
N LYS A 219 34.54 -2.83 3.15
CA LYS A 219 33.80 -2.21 4.27
C LYS A 219 32.61 -1.36 3.83
N ALA A 220 32.70 -0.68 2.68
CA ALA A 220 31.61 0.17 2.21
C ALA A 220 30.44 -0.67 1.70
N THR A 221 30.72 -1.77 1.00
CA THR A 221 29.71 -2.75 0.59
C THR A 221 29.05 -3.42 1.80
N GLN A 222 29.83 -3.82 2.80
CA GLN A 222 29.29 -4.40 4.03
C GLN A 222 28.39 -3.42 4.80
N ALA A 223 28.77 -2.13 4.88
CA ALA A 223 27.94 -1.11 5.50
C ALA A 223 26.59 -0.92 4.77
N LYS A 224 26.59 -0.94 3.43
CA LYS A 224 25.37 -0.86 2.62
C LYS A 224 24.45 -2.06 2.81
N LEU A 225 25.02 -3.28 2.84
CA LEU A 225 24.26 -4.50 3.12
C LEU A 225 23.65 -4.47 4.52
N ASN A 226 24.43 -4.10 5.52
CA ASN A 226 23.97 -3.97 6.91
C ASN A 226 22.83 -2.95 7.05
N ARG A 227 22.92 -1.82 6.35
CA ARG A 227 21.85 -0.82 6.34
C ARG A 227 20.61 -1.32 5.62
N GLY A 228 20.78 -1.93 4.44
CA GLY A 228 19.65 -2.45 3.67
C GLY A 228 18.91 -3.59 4.36
N ALA A 229 19.60 -4.47 5.08
CA ALA A 229 18.97 -5.49 5.92
C ALA A 229 18.08 -4.86 7.01
N ARG A 230 18.55 -3.79 7.67
CA ARG A 230 17.75 -3.03 8.65
C ARG A 230 16.59 -2.30 7.98
N THR A 231 16.78 -1.76 6.78
CA THR A 231 15.69 -1.17 5.99
C THR A 231 14.58 -2.17 5.73
N VAL A 232 14.92 -3.42 5.37
CA VAL A 232 13.93 -4.49 5.16
C VAL A 232 13.17 -4.78 6.45
N GLU A 233 13.85 -4.85 7.60
CA GLU A 233 13.18 -5.07 8.90
C GLU A 233 12.26 -3.92 9.31
N VAL A 234 12.68 -2.66 9.14
CA VAL A 234 11.84 -1.46 9.43
C VAL A 234 10.59 -1.42 8.57
N LEU A 235 10.62 -1.97 7.35
CA LEU A 235 9.47 -1.99 6.45
C LEU A 235 8.48 -3.14 6.74
N LYS A 236 8.79 -4.04 7.68
CA LYS A 236 7.86 -5.09 8.10
C LYS A 236 6.80 -4.53 9.03
N GLN A 237 5.59 -5.06 8.92
CA GLN A 237 4.47 -4.62 9.72
C GLN A 237 3.52 -5.79 10.05
N GLY A 238 3.03 -5.79 11.28
CA GLY A 238 2.02 -6.75 11.73
C GLY A 238 0.66 -6.54 11.06
N LEU A 239 -0.12 -7.62 10.96
CA LEU A 239 -1.45 -7.59 10.37
C LEU A 239 -2.41 -6.69 11.19
N HIS A 240 -3.16 -5.82 10.50
CA HIS A 240 -4.14 -4.89 11.07
C HIS A 240 -3.57 -3.92 12.12
N LYS A 241 -2.26 -3.65 12.10
CA LYS A 241 -1.59 -2.68 12.98
C LYS A 241 -1.07 -1.46 12.19
N PRO A 242 -1.93 -0.62 11.58
CA PRO A 242 -1.49 0.54 10.80
C PRO A 242 -0.68 1.52 11.67
N LEU A 243 0.39 2.10 11.11
CA LEU A 243 1.19 3.14 11.76
C LEU A 243 0.72 4.52 11.30
N ARG A 244 0.68 5.48 12.22
CA ARG A 244 0.44 6.89 11.90
C ARG A 244 1.65 7.51 11.18
N VAL A 245 1.42 8.54 10.38
CA VAL A 245 2.44 9.12 9.50
C VAL A 245 3.62 9.70 10.29
N GLU A 246 3.36 10.32 11.44
CA GLU A 246 4.39 10.89 12.32
C GLU A 246 5.36 9.82 12.84
N LYS A 247 4.85 8.64 13.21
CA LYS A 247 5.67 7.50 13.64
C LYS A 247 6.50 6.93 12.50
N GLN A 248 5.90 6.80 11.30
CA GLN A 248 6.62 6.37 10.09
C GLN A 248 7.77 7.33 9.75
N VAL A 249 7.54 8.65 9.85
CA VAL A 249 8.58 9.66 9.58
C VAL A 249 9.74 9.51 10.57
N ILE A 250 9.45 9.35 11.86
CA ILE A 250 10.49 9.25 12.90
C ILE A 250 11.34 7.99 12.72
N ILE A 251 10.75 6.81 12.47
CA ILE A 251 11.52 5.58 12.29
C ILE A 251 12.35 5.62 10.99
N LEU A 252 11.81 6.18 9.90
CA LEU A 252 12.55 6.36 8.65
C LEU A 252 13.69 7.39 8.81
N TYR A 253 13.49 8.43 9.62
CA TYR A 253 14.57 9.35 9.99
C TYR A 253 15.68 8.61 10.76
N ALA A 254 15.32 7.81 11.76
CA ALA A 254 16.28 7.01 12.53
C ALA A 254 17.11 6.07 11.62
N LEU A 255 16.44 5.42 10.67
CA LEU A 255 17.07 4.55 9.68
C LEU A 255 18.03 5.32 8.75
N THR A 256 17.55 6.39 8.11
CA THR A 256 18.32 7.13 7.08
C THR A 256 19.50 7.91 7.66
N ARG A 257 19.41 8.34 8.92
CA ARG A 257 20.51 9.03 9.62
C ARG A 257 21.46 8.06 10.34
N GLY A 258 21.25 6.75 10.25
CA GLY A 258 22.17 5.74 10.79
C GLY A 258 22.05 5.51 12.30
N PHE A 259 20.95 5.93 12.94
CA PHE A 259 20.74 5.68 14.37
C PHE A 259 20.48 4.21 14.71
N LEU A 260 20.18 3.38 13.69
CA LEU A 260 19.94 1.95 13.83
C LEU A 260 21.18 1.10 13.52
N ASP A 261 22.29 1.69 13.08
CA ASP A 261 23.46 0.96 12.57
C ASP A 261 24.15 0.10 13.66
N ASP A 262 24.03 0.48 14.94
CA ASP A 262 24.54 -0.23 16.12
C ASP A 262 23.56 -1.26 16.70
N ILE A 263 22.32 -1.31 16.22
CA ILE A 263 21.29 -2.25 16.70
C ILE A 263 21.36 -3.53 15.87
N PRO A 264 21.38 -4.74 16.49
CA PRO A 264 21.30 -6.00 15.76
C PRO A 264 20.06 -6.09 14.87
N VAL A 265 20.18 -6.69 13.69
CA VAL A 265 19.08 -6.79 12.70
C VAL A 265 17.86 -7.50 13.30
N VAL A 266 18.08 -8.54 14.10
CA VAL A 266 17.02 -9.32 14.77
C VAL A 266 16.17 -8.50 15.75
N ASP A 267 16.72 -7.41 16.25
CA ASP A 267 16.09 -6.54 17.24
C ASP A 267 15.35 -5.35 16.63
N ILE A 268 15.48 -5.09 15.32
CA ILE A 268 14.94 -3.87 14.70
C ILE A 268 13.43 -3.77 14.85
N THR A 269 12.70 -4.87 14.67
CA THR A 269 11.24 -4.90 14.83
C THR A 269 10.82 -4.65 16.28
N ARG A 270 11.56 -5.18 17.25
CA ARG A 270 11.34 -4.94 18.68
C ARG A 270 11.68 -3.50 19.07
N PHE A 271 12.81 -2.99 18.57
CA PHE A 271 13.22 -1.60 18.74
C PHE A 271 12.12 -0.67 18.23
N GLU A 272 11.57 -0.93 17.04
CA GLU A 272 10.50 -0.12 16.48
C GLU A 272 9.24 -0.13 17.37
N GLU A 273 8.77 -1.30 17.80
CA GLU A 273 7.58 -1.40 18.66
C GLU A 273 7.77 -0.69 20.01
N GLU A 274 8.89 -0.92 20.68
CA GLU A 274 9.21 -0.27 21.97
C GLU A 274 9.43 1.24 21.79
N PHE A 275 10.08 1.67 20.70
CA PHE A 275 10.33 3.08 20.43
C PHE A 275 9.02 3.81 20.18
N HIS A 276 8.10 3.23 19.40
CA HIS A 276 6.78 3.82 19.16
C HIS A 276 5.97 3.98 20.46
N ALA A 277 6.07 3.04 21.40
CA ALA A 277 5.43 3.15 22.71
C ALA A 277 6.09 4.21 23.59
N TRP A 278 7.43 4.33 23.54
CA TRP A 278 8.17 5.36 24.24
C TRP A 278 7.82 6.76 23.73
N LEU A 279 7.71 6.94 22.40
CA LEU A 279 7.33 8.19 21.76
C LEU A 279 5.94 8.67 22.21
N ASP A 280 4.98 7.74 22.33
CA ASP A 280 3.62 8.06 22.80
C ASP A 280 3.59 8.61 24.23
N SER A 281 4.59 8.28 25.05
CA SER A 281 4.64 8.68 26.46
C SER A 281 5.59 9.86 26.73
N ASN A 282 6.66 10.02 25.95
CA ASN A 282 7.77 10.93 26.26
C ASN A 282 8.01 12.03 25.21
N ALA A 283 7.52 11.84 23.97
CA ALA A 283 7.80 12.75 22.85
C ALA A 283 6.51 13.15 22.11
N THR A 284 5.43 13.34 22.84
CA THR A 284 4.12 13.74 22.30
C THR A 284 4.19 15.06 21.54
N ASP A 285 4.99 16.01 22.01
CA ASP A 285 5.18 17.31 21.37
C ASP A 285 5.78 17.19 19.96
N LEU A 286 6.72 16.25 19.77
CA LEU A 286 7.34 15.98 18.47
C LEU A 286 6.33 15.35 17.50
N LEU A 287 5.51 14.42 17.99
CA LEU A 287 4.46 13.78 17.19
C LEU A 287 3.42 14.83 16.73
N GLU A 288 2.99 15.72 17.62
CA GLU A 288 2.02 16.76 17.31
C GLU A 288 2.59 17.85 16.39
N GLU A 289 3.86 18.20 16.53
CA GLU A 289 4.55 19.13 15.62
C GLU A 289 4.56 18.59 14.18
N ILE A 290 4.86 17.30 13.98
CA ILE A 290 4.82 16.68 12.64
C ILE A 290 3.39 16.65 12.10
N ARG A 291 2.41 16.30 12.93
CA ARG A 291 1.00 16.20 12.54
C ARG A 291 0.44 17.54 12.07
N THR A 292 0.71 18.62 12.81
CA THR A 292 0.18 19.96 12.53
C THR A 292 0.92 20.66 11.40
N THR A 293 2.25 20.65 11.44
CA THR A 293 3.07 21.39 10.46
C THR A 293 3.23 20.65 9.14
N LYS A 294 3.06 19.32 9.14
CA LYS A 294 3.34 18.41 8.01
C LYS A 294 4.80 18.49 7.51
N LYS A 295 5.69 19.07 8.31
CA LYS A 295 7.12 19.31 8.02
C LYS A 295 7.95 18.48 8.99
N LEU A 296 9.22 18.30 8.62
CA LEU A 296 10.21 17.72 9.53
C LEU A 296 10.49 18.74 10.64
N ALA A 297 10.40 18.31 11.89
CA ALA A 297 10.88 19.07 13.05
C ALA A 297 12.41 19.22 13.01
N ASP A 298 12.96 19.95 13.97
CA ASP A 298 14.41 20.17 14.08
C ASP A 298 15.19 18.85 14.28
N ASP A 299 16.32 18.72 13.60
CA ASP A 299 17.16 17.50 13.62
C ASP A 299 17.63 17.18 15.05
N ASP A 300 17.85 18.21 15.88
CA ASP A 300 18.21 18.08 17.29
C ASP A 300 17.10 17.44 18.14
N LYS A 301 15.82 17.75 17.87
CA LYS A 301 14.69 17.14 18.57
C LYS A 301 14.56 15.66 18.25
N PHE A 302 14.74 15.29 16.98
CA PHE A 302 14.75 13.88 16.58
C PHE A 302 15.92 13.13 17.23
N ALA A 303 17.12 13.70 17.14
CA ALA A 303 18.31 13.09 17.73
C ALA A 303 18.16 12.92 19.26
N ALA A 304 17.60 13.91 19.95
CA ALA A 304 17.33 13.84 21.39
C ALA A 304 16.33 12.73 21.74
N ALA A 305 15.22 12.63 21.00
CA ALA A 305 14.21 11.60 21.22
C ALA A 305 14.77 10.18 20.97
N ILE A 306 15.46 9.98 19.84
CA ILE A 306 16.03 8.68 19.47
C ILE A 306 17.11 8.28 20.48
N ASN A 307 18.05 9.17 20.80
CA ASN A 307 19.11 8.87 21.76
C ASN A 307 18.57 8.71 23.20
N GLY A 308 17.48 9.40 23.54
CA GLY A 308 16.77 9.21 24.80
C GLY A 308 16.25 7.78 24.94
N PHE A 309 15.60 7.26 23.89
CA PHE A 309 15.13 5.88 23.87
C PHE A 309 16.27 4.84 23.79
N LYS A 310 17.30 5.08 22.97
CA LYS A 310 18.44 4.15 22.84
C LYS A 310 19.17 3.87 24.16
N LYS A 311 19.15 4.81 25.12
CA LYS A 311 19.73 4.60 26.46
C LYS A 311 18.97 3.57 27.30
N VAL A 312 17.68 3.38 27.04
CA VAL A 312 16.82 2.44 27.79
C VAL A 312 16.57 1.15 27.01
N PHE A 313 16.83 1.13 25.70
CA PHE A 313 16.75 -0.07 24.89
C PHE A 313 17.91 -1.03 25.20
N VAL A 314 17.58 -2.28 25.53
CA VAL A 314 18.55 -3.35 25.74
C VAL A 314 18.50 -4.26 24.52
N ALA A 315 19.58 -4.34 23.75
CA ALA A 315 19.70 -5.26 22.63
C ALA A 315 19.91 -6.72 23.12
N SER A 316 19.52 -7.70 22.30
CA SER A 316 19.88 -9.09 22.50
C SER A 316 21.39 -9.28 22.31
N GLU A 317 21.98 -10.13 23.15
CA GLU A 317 23.39 -10.55 23.02
C GLU A 317 23.66 -11.34 21.73
#